data_AF-A0A843GTJ6-F1
#
_entry.id   AF-A0A843GTJ6-F1
#
_cell.length_a   1.000
_cell.length_b   1.000
_cell.length_c   1.000
_cell.angle_alpha   90.00
_cell.angle_beta   90.00
_cell.angle_gamma   90.00
#
_symmetry.space_group_name_H-M   'P 1'
#
loop_
_entity.id
_entity.type
_entity.pdbx_description
1 polymer ?
#
loop_
_entity_poly.entity_id
_entity_poly.type
_entity_poly.pdbx_seq_one_letter_code
_entity_poly.pdbx_strand_id
1 'polypeptide(L)'
;RQIRLTVDNYLSKRAWSDEGAFSSFNAVMLGWMRETKRVYDGTLYNCFIGATQTSTGQQIVNVDLGTGSGHPLYNLTGVEKEQMEAMLIAQALADLFVAMGDYSRDFNDNQFLRSYANEAIKVVWNAKYVNKIRKIDLPTIFHKDGLVDKFEEDIMPARYFGDVITAANKSSYAASTPAAGKPIDSDDDTYVPGVAHANGCIRSMVEKDVEVSATAYHVFPGDEIPAGATIKAGGTFELGEVYIEKADVIAKVLVKLPPFMSAFEVGTSFFNPRSLTENHYLTFGHNTLEYLKNYPFITVKAA
;
A
#
# COMPACT_ATOMS: atom_id res chain seq x y z
N ARG A 1 11.03 1.67 -17.34
CA ARG A 1 11.74 2.56 -16.40
C ARG A 1 13.23 2.25 -16.48
N GLN A 2 14.11 3.24 -16.26
CA GLN A 2 15.56 3.06 -16.44
C GLN A 2 16.33 3.80 -15.34
N ILE A 3 17.18 3.08 -14.62
CA ILE A 3 18.17 3.68 -13.73
C ILE A 3 19.51 3.67 -14.48
N ARG A 4 20.14 4.84 -14.58
CA ARG A 4 21.42 5.02 -15.26
C ARG A 4 22.51 5.33 -14.24
N LEU A 5 23.63 4.62 -14.34
CA LEU A 5 24.84 4.89 -13.58
C LEU A 5 26.00 4.98 -14.57
N THR A 6 26.62 6.15 -14.63
CA THR A 6 27.85 6.35 -15.40
C THR A 6 29.03 6.18 -14.46
N VAL A 7 29.91 5.23 -14.77
CA VAL A 7 31.16 5.01 -14.06
C VAL A 7 32.31 5.37 -14.99
N ASP A 8 33.20 6.24 -14.51
CA ASP A 8 34.46 6.54 -15.21
C ASP A 8 35.54 5.56 -14.73
N ASN A 9 36.01 4.69 -15.62
CA ASN A 9 37.03 3.68 -15.32
C ASN A 9 38.46 4.24 -15.38
N TYR A 10 38.67 5.46 -15.89
CA TYR A 10 40.00 6.01 -16.19
C TYR A 10 40.51 7.02 -15.16
N LEU A 11 39.69 7.99 -14.74
CA LEU A 11 40.09 8.96 -13.70
C LEU A 11 40.02 8.38 -12.28
N SER A 12 39.27 7.30 -12.09
CA SER A 12 39.08 6.61 -10.81
C SER A 12 40.27 5.77 -10.37
N LYS A 13 41.02 5.14 -11.28
CA LYS A 13 42.27 4.41 -10.95
C LYS A 13 43.38 5.31 -10.36
N ARG A 14 43.28 6.64 -10.52
CA ARG A 14 44.22 7.62 -9.91
C ARG A 14 43.70 8.21 -8.61
N ALA A 15 42.37 8.26 -8.41
CA ALA A 15 41.74 8.79 -7.21
C ALA A 15 41.56 7.73 -6.11
N TRP A 16 41.45 6.46 -6.49
CA TRP A 16 41.33 5.31 -5.59
C TRP A 16 42.68 4.62 -5.52
N SER A 17 43.24 4.52 -4.32
CA SER A 17 44.62 4.09 -4.09
C SER A 17 44.94 2.66 -4.54
N ASP A 18 43.92 1.82 -4.78
CA ASP A 18 44.06 0.43 -5.24
C ASP A 18 42.87 0.02 -6.15
N GLU A 19 43.14 -0.85 -7.13
CA GLU A 19 42.15 -1.40 -8.08
C GLU A 19 41.06 -2.20 -7.36
N GLY A 20 41.39 -2.84 -6.25
CA GLY A 20 40.42 -3.53 -5.40
C GLY A 20 39.37 -2.60 -4.76
N ALA A 21 39.75 -1.36 -4.42
CA ALA A 21 38.86 -0.40 -3.78
C ALA A 21 37.84 0.21 -4.76
N PHE A 22 38.20 0.33 -6.03
CA PHE A 22 37.29 0.79 -7.07
C PHE A 22 36.29 -0.31 -7.49
N SER A 23 36.75 -1.56 -7.56
CA SER A 23 35.87 -2.72 -7.81
C SER A 23 34.80 -2.87 -6.73
N SER A 24 35.16 -2.66 -5.45
CA SER A 24 34.19 -2.70 -4.34
C SER A 24 33.20 -1.53 -4.39
N PHE A 25 33.64 -0.31 -4.75
CA PHE A 25 32.76 0.83 -4.95
C PHE A 25 31.72 0.59 -6.05
N ASN A 26 32.14 0.05 -7.20
CA ASN A 26 31.22 -0.28 -8.30
C ASN A 26 30.22 -1.37 -7.89
N ALA A 27 30.66 -2.38 -7.13
CA ALA A 27 29.77 -3.41 -6.60
C ALA A 27 28.71 -2.82 -5.65
N VAL A 28 29.08 -1.87 -4.80
CA VAL A 28 28.14 -1.16 -3.90
C VAL A 28 27.15 -0.32 -4.70
N MET A 29 27.63 0.44 -5.70
CA MET A 29 26.76 1.29 -6.53
C MET A 29 25.76 0.48 -7.36
N LEU A 30 26.18 -0.64 -7.95
CA LEU A 30 25.27 -1.58 -8.62
C LEU A 30 24.30 -2.24 -7.63
N GLY A 31 24.74 -2.52 -6.41
CA GLY A 31 23.89 -2.98 -5.31
C GLY A 31 22.78 -1.96 -4.98
N TRP A 32 23.12 -0.68 -4.89
CA TRP A 32 22.15 0.39 -4.65
C TRP A 32 21.11 0.54 -5.76
N MET A 33 21.48 0.30 -7.02
CA MET A 33 20.51 0.29 -8.14
C MET A 33 19.44 -0.81 -7.95
N ARG A 34 19.85 -2.00 -7.47
CA ARG A 34 18.92 -3.10 -7.18
C ARG A 34 18.05 -2.82 -5.97
N GLU A 35 18.61 -2.23 -4.92
CA GLU A 35 17.83 -1.83 -3.74
C GLU A 35 16.81 -0.74 -4.08
N THR A 36 17.17 0.22 -4.93
CA THR A 36 16.24 1.26 -5.40
C THR A 36 15.05 0.64 -6.14
N LYS A 37 15.31 -0.33 -7.03
CA LYS A 37 14.25 -1.11 -7.69
C LYS A 37 13.39 -1.86 -6.67
N ARG A 38 14.01 -2.53 -5.68
CA ARG A 38 13.30 -3.27 -4.64
C ARG A 38 12.36 -2.36 -3.84
N VAL A 39 12.82 -1.16 -3.48
CA VAL A 39 12.01 -0.15 -2.77
C VAL A 39 10.85 0.30 -3.65
N TYR A 40 11.10 0.59 -4.93
CA TYR A 40 10.06 0.97 -5.88
C TYR A 40 9.00 -0.12 -6.03
N ASP A 41 9.39 -1.36 -6.33
CA ASP A 41 8.47 -2.49 -6.51
C ASP A 41 7.68 -2.77 -5.20
N GLY A 42 8.35 -2.67 -4.04
CA GLY A 42 7.72 -2.85 -2.75
C GLY A 42 6.69 -1.77 -2.41
N THR A 43 6.99 -0.50 -2.67
CA THR A 43 6.04 0.61 -2.43
C THR A 43 4.82 0.52 -3.33
N LEU A 44 5.03 0.21 -4.62
CA LEU A 44 3.95 0.01 -5.58
C LEU A 44 3.03 -1.15 -5.16
N TYR A 45 3.63 -2.28 -4.77
CA TYR A 45 2.88 -3.46 -4.32
C TYR A 45 2.09 -3.20 -3.04
N ASN A 46 2.70 -2.52 -2.06
CA ASN A 46 2.03 -2.18 -0.80
C ASN A 46 0.86 -1.21 -1.01
N CYS A 47 1.03 -0.19 -1.85
CA CYS A 47 -0.06 0.71 -2.22
C CYS A 47 -1.19 -0.05 -2.90
N PHE A 48 -0.86 -0.93 -3.84
CA PHE A 48 -1.86 -1.74 -4.52
C PHE A 48 -2.64 -2.62 -3.53
N ILE A 49 -1.95 -3.33 -2.62
CA ILE A 49 -2.62 -4.18 -1.64
C ILE A 49 -3.55 -3.37 -0.73
N GLY A 50 -3.06 -2.26 -0.20
CA GLY A 50 -3.82 -1.47 0.78
C GLY A 50 -4.99 -0.70 0.16
N ALA A 51 -4.85 -0.20 -1.07
CA ALA A 51 -5.87 0.60 -1.74
C ALA A 51 -6.91 -0.22 -2.53
N THR A 52 -6.56 -1.41 -3.02
CA THR A 52 -7.48 -2.24 -3.81
C THR A 52 -8.65 -2.73 -2.94
N GLN A 53 -9.87 -2.62 -3.45
CA GLN A 53 -11.09 -3.12 -2.82
C GLN A 53 -12.05 -3.63 -3.89
N THR A 54 -12.78 -4.69 -3.58
CA THR A 54 -13.90 -5.18 -4.39
C THR A 54 -15.14 -5.23 -3.51
N SER A 55 -16.25 -4.72 -4.04
CA SER A 55 -17.57 -4.77 -3.41
C SER A 55 -18.37 -6.00 -3.86
N THR A 56 -17.74 -6.94 -4.55
CA THR A 56 -18.40 -8.14 -5.09
C THR A 56 -18.45 -9.23 -4.02
N GLY A 57 -19.65 -9.69 -3.69
CA GLY A 57 -19.86 -10.72 -2.66
C GLY A 57 -19.59 -10.19 -1.25
N GLN A 58 -19.03 -11.03 -0.38
CA GLN A 58 -18.69 -10.71 1.01
C GLN A 58 -17.22 -10.32 1.18
N GLN A 59 -16.64 -9.64 0.18
CA GLN A 59 -15.24 -9.20 0.23
C GLN A 59 -15.02 -7.88 0.97
N ILE A 60 -16.09 -7.29 1.53
CA ILE A 60 -16.00 -6.23 2.53
C ILE A 60 -16.62 -6.76 3.82
N VAL A 61 -15.81 -6.85 4.87
CA VAL A 61 -16.22 -7.29 6.19
C VAL A 61 -16.13 -6.10 7.13
N ASN A 62 -17.28 -5.71 7.68
CA ASN A 62 -17.39 -4.62 8.63
C ASN A 62 -17.42 -5.19 10.04
N VAL A 63 -16.48 -4.79 10.88
CA VAL A 63 -16.43 -5.10 12.31
C VAL A 63 -17.07 -3.93 13.04
N ASP A 64 -18.24 -4.17 13.65
CA ASP A 64 -18.93 -3.15 14.46
C ASP A 64 -18.08 -2.81 15.69
N LEU A 65 -17.52 -1.60 15.70
CA LEU A 65 -16.81 -1.02 16.84
C LEU A 65 -17.62 0.15 17.44
N GLY A 66 -18.95 0.11 17.26
CA GLY A 66 -19.87 1.11 17.76
C GLY A 66 -19.86 1.25 19.28
N THR A 67 -20.44 2.34 19.78
CA THR A 67 -20.57 2.61 21.23
C THR A 67 -22.02 2.86 21.65
N GLY A 68 -22.97 2.45 20.81
CA GLY A 68 -24.40 2.60 21.07
C GLY A 68 -24.89 1.74 22.24
N SER A 69 -26.02 2.14 22.85
CA SER A 69 -26.67 1.40 23.92
C SER A 69 -26.97 -0.04 23.50
N GLY A 70 -26.41 -1.02 24.22
CA GLY A 70 -26.55 -2.45 23.92
C GLY A 70 -25.37 -3.07 23.16
N HIS A 71 -24.38 -2.29 22.71
CA HIS A 71 -23.16 -2.81 22.11
C HIS A 71 -22.17 -3.31 23.20
N PRO A 72 -21.34 -4.34 22.94
CA PRO A 72 -20.33 -4.81 23.92
C PRO A 72 -19.32 -3.75 24.36
N LEU A 73 -19.12 -2.71 23.56
CA LEU A 73 -18.26 -1.56 23.89
C LEU A 73 -18.99 -0.42 24.61
N TYR A 74 -20.30 -0.58 24.88
CA TYR A 74 -21.11 0.44 25.51
C TYR A 74 -20.58 0.80 26.90
N ASN A 75 -20.31 2.09 27.10
CA ASN A 75 -19.81 2.66 28.37
C ASN A 75 -18.46 2.11 28.85
N LEU A 76 -17.74 1.34 28.03
CA LEU A 76 -16.36 0.95 28.33
C LEU A 76 -15.41 2.11 28.04
N THR A 77 -14.44 2.30 28.93
CA THR A 77 -13.41 3.35 28.77
C THR A 77 -12.03 2.79 29.10
N GLY A 78 -10.99 3.44 28.57
CA GLY A 78 -9.61 3.03 28.83
C GLY A 78 -9.31 1.60 28.35
N VAL A 79 -8.57 0.84 29.15
CA VAL A 79 -8.01 -0.47 28.77
C VAL A 79 -9.08 -1.51 28.42
N GLU A 80 -10.21 -1.51 29.12
CA GLU A 80 -11.30 -2.49 28.93
C GLU A 80 -11.96 -2.35 27.56
N LYS A 81 -12.14 -1.10 27.09
CA LYS A 81 -12.64 -0.83 25.74
C LYS A 81 -11.67 -1.39 24.70
N GLU A 82 -10.38 -1.11 24.87
CA GLU A 82 -9.38 -1.52 23.89
C GLU A 82 -9.20 -3.05 23.83
N GLN A 83 -9.39 -3.75 24.95
CA GLN A 83 -9.43 -5.21 25.02
C GLN A 83 -10.63 -5.78 24.27
N MET A 84 -11.83 -5.27 24.55
CA MET A 84 -13.04 -5.73 23.90
C MET A 84 -13.02 -5.45 22.39
N GLU A 85 -12.45 -4.32 21.95
CA GLU A 85 -12.24 -4.05 20.52
C GLU A 85 -11.32 -5.09 19.88
N ALA A 86 -10.20 -5.44 20.53
CA ALA A 86 -9.30 -6.48 20.03
C ALA A 86 -9.99 -7.85 19.94
N MET A 87 -10.82 -8.20 20.92
CA MET A 87 -11.59 -9.44 20.93
C MET A 87 -12.65 -9.49 19.81
N LEU A 88 -13.37 -8.39 19.58
CA LEU A 88 -14.35 -8.30 18.48
C LEU A 88 -13.69 -8.43 17.10
N ILE A 89 -12.52 -7.81 16.92
CA ILE A 89 -11.74 -7.94 15.69
C ILE A 89 -11.26 -9.39 15.51
N ALA A 90 -10.76 -10.02 16.57
CA ALA A 90 -10.31 -11.40 16.53
C ALA A 90 -11.46 -12.37 16.21
N GLN A 91 -12.63 -12.17 16.80
CA GLN A 91 -13.83 -12.96 16.53
C GLN A 91 -14.26 -12.82 15.06
N ALA A 92 -14.37 -11.60 14.55
CA ALA A 92 -14.76 -11.37 13.16
C ALA A 92 -13.80 -12.02 12.15
N LEU A 93 -12.50 -12.03 12.46
CA LEU A 93 -11.50 -12.72 11.62
C LEU A 93 -11.57 -14.25 11.74
N ALA A 94 -11.84 -14.79 12.93
CA ALA A 94 -12.04 -16.22 13.10
C ALA A 94 -13.28 -16.71 12.33
N ASP A 95 -14.40 -15.98 12.44
CA ASP A 95 -15.64 -16.26 11.69
C ASP A 95 -15.39 -16.18 10.19
N LEU A 96 -14.60 -15.20 9.73
CA LEU A 96 -14.19 -15.08 8.33
C LEU A 96 -13.40 -16.29 7.84
N PHE A 97 -12.43 -16.79 8.61
CA PHE A 97 -11.66 -17.97 8.22
C PHE A 97 -12.52 -19.24 8.13
N VAL A 98 -13.47 -19.40 9.05
CA VAL A 98 -14.43 -20.52 8.98
C VAL A 98 -15.28 -20.40 7.72
N ALA A 99 -15.79 -19.21 7.41
CA ALA A 99 -16.60 -18.98 6.21
C ALA A 99 -15.81 -19.20 4.91
N MET A 100 -14.53 -18.81 4.88
CA MET A 100 -13.64 -19.05 3.73
C MET A 100 -13.25 -20.52 3.56
N GLY A 101 -13.23 -21.29 4.65
CA GLY A 101 -12.98 -22.73 4.63
C GLY A 101 -14.15 -23.55 4.09
N ASP A 102 -15.37 -23.01 4.15
CA ASP A 102 -16.57 -23.64 3.59
C ASP A 102 -16.67 -23.41 2.06
N TYR A 103 -17.47 -24.24 1.39
CA TYR A 103 -17.72 -24.12 -0.04
C TYR A 103 -18.69 -22.98 -0.32
N SER A 104 -18.16 -21.80 -0.62
CA SER A 104 -18.97 -20.62 -0.93
C SER A 104 -18.58 -19.99 -2.26
N ARG A 105 -19.43 -19.07 -2.74
CA ARG A 105 -19.19 -18.23 -3.93
C ARG A 105 -18.87 -16.79 -3.56
N ASP A 106 -18.91 -16.48 -2.27
CA ASP A 106 -19.01 -15.11 -1.77
C ASP A 106 -17.65 -14.40 -1.71
N PHE A 107 -16.55 -15.16 -1.76
CA PHE A 107 -15.19 -14.66 -1.59
C PHE A 107 -14.38 -14.64 -2.89
N ASN A 108 -15.02 -14.68 -4.06
CA ASN A 108 -14.35 -14.38 -5.32
C ASN A 108 -15.26 -13.61 -6.28
N ASP A 109 -14.67 -12.76 -7.11
CA ASP A 109 -15.43 -11.90 -8.01
C ASP A 109 -16.11 -12.69 -9.15
N ASN A 110 -15.54 -13.84 -9.51
CA ASN A 110 -16.09 -14.71 -10.55
C ASN A 110 -17.25 -15.61 -10.07
N GLN A 111 -17.60 -15.55 -8.79
CA GLN A 111 -18.65 -16.36 -8.13
C GLN A 111 -18.50 -17.89 -8.32
N PHE A 112 -17.28 -18.38 -8.44
CA PHE A 112 -17.00 -19.81 -8.49
C PHE A 112 -17.15 -20.42 -7.09
N LEU A 113 -17.71 -21.62 -7.03
CA LEU A 113 -17.80 -22.38 -5.79
C LEU A 113 -16.41 -22.88 -5.41
N ARG A 114 -15.85 -22.37 -4.30
CA ARG A 114 -14.49 -22.71 -3.87
C ARG A 114 -14.36 -22.60 -2.36
N SER A 115 -13.50 -23.43 -1.79
CA SER A 115 -13.03 -23.31 -0.42
C SER A 115 -11.54 -22.96 -0.41
N TYR A 116 -11.10 -22.27 0.63
CA TYR A 116 -9.72 -21.85 0.81
C TYR A 116 -9.16 -22.45 2.10
N ALA A 117 -8.03 -23.14 1.99
CA ALA A 117 -7.33 -23.65 3.18
C ALA A 117 -6.67 -22.51 3.96
N ASN A 118 -6.71 -22.57 5.29
CA ASN A 118 -6.14 -21.54 6.17
C ASN A 118 -4.66 -21.26 5.90
N GLU A 119 -3.88 -22.27 5.53
CA GLU A 119 -2.46 -22.14 5.18
C GLU A 119 -2.23 -21.30 3.91
N ALA A 120 -3.18 -21.36 2.97
CA ALA A 120 -3.14 -20.60 1.74
C ALA A 120 -3.58 -19.15 1.94
N ILE A 121 -4.17 -18.80 3.08
CA ILE A 121 -4.63 -17.44 3.39
C ILE A 121 -3.49 -16.67 4.06
N LYS A 122 -3.34 -15.41 3.68
CA LYS A 122 -2.37 -14.45 4.20
C LYS A 122 -3.11 -13.17 4.59
N VAL A 123 -2.81 -12.68 5.78
CA VAL A 123 -3.39 -11.44 6.30
C VAL A 123 -2.32 -10.36 6.27
N VAL A 124 -2.64 -9.26 5.61
CA VAL A 124 -1.82 -8.05 5.60
C VAL A 124 -2.46 -7.04 6.53
N TRP A 125 -1.75 -6.73 7.60
CA TRP A 125 -2.29 -5.93 8.69
C TRP A 125 -1.94 -4.45 8.59
N ASN A 126 -2.85 -3.60 9.06
CA ASN A 126 -2.54 -2.22 9.37
C ASN A 126 -1.83 -2.14 10.73
N ALA A 127 -0.62 -1.55 10.73
CA ALA A 127 0.21 -1.40 11.93
C ALA A 127 -0.51 -0.73 13.10
N LYS A 128 -1.46 0.19 12.84
CA LYS A 128 -2.23 0.87 13.90
C LYS A 128 -3.02 -0.12 14.75
N TYR A 129 -3.71 -1.07 14.12
CA TYR A 129 -4.56 -2.04 14.81
C TYR A 129 -3.74 -3.18 15.40
N VAL A 130 -2.72 -3.68 14.71
CA VAL A 130 -1.85 -4.73 15.27
C VAL A 130 -1.08 -4.25 16.48
N ASN A 131 -0.54 -3.03 16.45
CA ASN A 131 0.17 -2.49 17.61
C ASN A 131 -0.77 -2.29 18.80
N LYS A 132 -2.04 -1.95 18.55
CA LYS A 132 -3.07 -1.85 19.58
C LYS A 132 -3.35 -3.22 20.21
N ILE A 133 -3.61 -4.24 19.38
CA ILE A 133 -3.85 -5.63 19.82
C ILE A 133 -2.64 -6.14 20.62
N ARG A 134 -1.41 -5.99 20.09
CA ARG A 134 -0.17 -6.43 20.75
C ARG A 134 0.13 -5.70 22.05
N LYS A 135 -0.18 -4.40 22.14
CA LYS A 135 0.04 -3.60 23.36
C LYS A 135 -0.81 -4.11 24.53
N ILE A 136 -1.93 -4.75 24.23
CA ILE A 136 -2.96 -5.11 25.21
C ILE A 136 -2.86 -6.59 25.61
N ASP A 137 -2.36 -7.45 24.72
CA ASP A 137 -2.55 -8.90 24.83
C ASP A 137 -1.27 -9.73 24.59
N LEU A 138 -0.41 -9.80 25.61
CA LEU A 138 0.61 -10.85 25.72
C LEU A 138 0.16 -12.09 26.54
N PRO A 139 -0.84 -12.02 27.45
CA PRO A 139 -1.32 -13.22 28.16
C PRO A 139 -2.73 -13.74 27.81
N THR A 140 -3.63 -12.92 27.24
CA THR A 140 -5.09 -13.21 27.24
C THR A 140 -5.68 -13.67 25.90
N ILE A 141 -4.89 -13.76 24.81
CA ILE A 141 -5.27 -14.54 23.61
C ILE A 141 -5.14 -16.03 23.98
N PHE A 142 -6.08 -16.52 24.77
CA PHE A 142 -6.24 -17.93 25.08
C PHE A 142 -6.79 -18.63 23.84
N HIS A 143 -5.91 -18.92 22.88
CA HIS A 143 -5.83 -20.08 21.99
C HIS A 143 -4.64 -19.80 21.05
N LYS A 144 -3.45 -20.29 21.45
CA LYS A 144 -2.17 -20.08 20.73
C LYS A 144 -2.09 -20.78 19.37
N ASP A 145 -3.11 -21.52 18.95
CA ASP A 145 -3.12 -22.23 17.67
C ASP A 145 -3.82 -21.41 16.57
N GLY A 146 -3.05 -21.00 15.56
CA GLY A 146 -3.55 -20.53 14.25
C GLY A 146 -3.71 -19.02 14.06
N LEU A 147 -4.16 -18.27 15.08
CA LEU A 147 -4.36 -16.81 14.93
C LEU A 147 -3.06 -16.02 15.17
N VAL A 148 -2.25 -16.42 16.16
CA VAL A 148 -0.97 -15.76 16.54
C VAL A 148 0.03 -15.77 15.38
N ASP A 149 0.17 -16.90 14.70
CA ASP A 149 1.09 -17.03 13.56
C ASP A 149 0.73 -16.07 12.42
N LYS A 150 -0.56 -15.78 12.22
CA LYS A 150 -1.06 -14.84 11.20
C LYS A 150 -0.95 -13.37 11.60
N PHE A 151 -0.68 -13.05 12.86
CA PHE A 151 -0.32 -11.69 13.30
C PHE A 151 1.15 -11.34 13.02
N GLU A 152 1.97 -12.30 12.60
CA GLU A 152 3.42 -12.11 12.38
C GLU A 152 3.82 -12.05 10.90
N GLU A 153 2.95 -12.42 9.96
CA GLU A 153 3.36 -12.64 8.57
C GLU A 153 3.57 -11.36 7.75
N ASP A 154 2.73 -10.31 7.86
CA ASP A 154 2.96 -9.02 7.18
C ASP A 154 2.22 -7.83 7.81
N ILE A 155 2.99 -6.82 8.22
CA ILE A 155 2.50 -5.57 8.82
C ILE A 155 2.90 -4.41 7.91
N MET A 156 1.90 -3.65 7.45
CA MET A 156 2.11 -2.46 6.64
C MET A 156 1.77 -1.18 7.43
N PRO A 157 2.53 -0.08 7.21
CA PRO A 157 2.16 1.22 7.74
C PRO A 157 0.77 1.66 7.26
N ALA A 158 0.02 2.37 8.12
CA ALA A 158 -1.33 2.87 7.83
C ALA A 158 -1.43 3.67 6.52
N ARG A 159 -0.35 4.36 6.15
CA ARG A 159 -0.25 5.18 4.94
C ARG A 159 -0.60 4.44 3.65
N TYR A 160 -0.43 3.12 3.58
CA TYR A 160 -0.70 2.36 2.37
C TYR A 160 -2.17 1.94 2.22
N PHE A 161 -2.98 2.07 3.26
CA PHE A 161 -4.38 1.65 3.26
C PHE A 161 -5.29 2.82 2.93
N GLY A 162 -6.20 2.62 1.98
CA GLY A 162 -7.07 3.69 1.51
C GLY A 162 -8.14 3.25 0.53
N ASP A 163 -8.88 4.25 0.05
CA ASP A 163 -9.85 4.10 -1.02
C ASP A 163 -9.34 4.88 -2.25
N VAL A 164 -9.29 4.21 -3.40
CA VAL A 164 -8.89 4.83 -4.67
C VAL A 164 -9.91 5.89 -5.07
N ILE A 165 -9.44 7.07 -5.46
CA ILE A 165 -10.30 8.14 -5.96
C ILE A 165 -10.56 7.89 -7.44
N THR A 166 -11.83 7.66 -7.76
CA THR A 166 -12.36 7.36 -9.09
C THR A 166 -13.41 8.39 -9.47
N ALA A 167 -13.83 8.40 -10.74
CA ALA A 167 -14.93 9.25 -11.18
C ALA A 167 -16.24 8.98 -10.40
N ALA A 168 -16.44 7.76 -9.89
CA ALA A 168 -17.66 7.35 -9.20
C ALA A 168 -17.74 7.86 -7.75
N ASN A 169 -16.60 8.01 -7.06
CA ASN A 169 -16.55 8.37 -5.64
C ASN A 169 -15.90 9.74 -5.37
N LYS A 170 -15.47 10.47 -6.40
CA LYS A 170 -14.85 11.80 -6.24
C LYS A 170 -15.70 12.78 -5.43
N SER A 171 -17.02 12.74 -5.60
CA SER A 171 -17.97 13.61 -4.89
C SER A 171 -18.01 13.35 -3.39
N SER A 172 -17.74 12.12 -2.95
CA SER A 172 -17.65 11.75 -1.53
C SER A 172 -16.40 12.33 -0.85
N TYR A 173 -15.44 12.81 -1.62
CA TYR A 173 -14.18 13.40 -1.16
C TYR A 173 -14.04 14.89 -1.50
N ALA A 174 -15.00 15.45 -2.23
CA ALA A 174 -15.14 16.89 -2.41
C ALA A 174 -15.74 17.46 -1.12
N ALA A 175 -14.95 18.15 -0.30
CA ALA A 175 -15.52 18.81 0.87
C ALA A 175 -16.42 19.96 0.39
N SER A 176 -17.69 19.94 0.77
CA SER A 176 -18.63 21.02 0.44
C SER A 176 -18.41 22.30 1.26
N THR A 177 -17.47 22.33 2.21
CA THR A 177 -16.99 23.55 2.88
C THR A 177 -15.76 23.24 3.75
N PRO A 178 -14.58 23.84 3.50
CA PRO A 178 -13.44 23.72 4.42
C PRO A 178 -13.53 24.77 5.52
N ALA A 179 -13.35 24.34 6.77
CA ALA A 179 -12.80 25.19 7.80
C ALA A 179 -11.29 25.36 7.51
N ALA A 180 -10.98 26.35 6.66
CA ALA A 180 -9.65 26.79 6.21
C ALA A 180 -8.83 25.76 5.39
N GLY A 181 -8.69 26.02 4.08
CA GLY A 181 -7.77 25.31 3.16
C GLY A 181 -8.49 24.43 2.14
N LYS A 182 -8.25 24.65 0.83
CA LYS A 182 -9.16 24.24 -0.25
C LYS A 182 -9.31 22.71 -0.37
N PRO A 183 -10.55 22.19 -0.53
CA PRO A 183 -10.81 20.77 -0.76
C PRO A 183 -10.70 20.43 -2.26
N ILE A 184 -10.88 19.16 -2.63
CA ILE A 184 -11.14 18.79 -4.03
C ILE A 184 -12.41 19.53 -4.46
N ASP A 185 -12.27 20.52 -5.33
CA ASP A 185 -13.40 21.28 -5.86
C ASP A 185 -14.24 20.38 -6.78
N SER A 186 -15.56 20.31 -6.55
CA SER A 186 -16.48 19.54 -7.40
C SER A 186 -16.60 20.09 -8.82
N ASP A 187 -16.29 21.39 -9.00
CA ASP A 187 -16.43 22.10 -10.28
C ASP A 187 -15.09 22.20 -11.04
N ASP A 188 -13.95 22.18 -10.35
CA ASP A 188 -12.61 22.40 -10.94
C ASP A 188 -11.58 21.27 -10.70
N ASP A 189 -11.94 20.20 -9.97
CA ASP A 189 -11.11 19.01 -9.68
C ASP A 189 -9.64 19.36 -9.29
N THR A 190 -9.47 20.49 -8.58
CA THR A 190 -8.16 21.02 -8.16
C THR A 190 -7.99 20.75 -6.67
N TYR A 191 -6.93 20.02 -6.30
CA TYR A 191 -6.62 19.71 -4.90
C TYR A 191 -5.54 20.69 -4.39
N VAL A 192 -5.68 21.16 -3.14
CA VAL A 192 -4.62 21.89 -2.43
C VAL A 192 -4.21 21.10 -1.18
N PRO A 193 -3.27 20.16 -1.32
CA PRO A 193 -2.73 19.42 -0.18
C PRO A 193 -2.01 20.34 0.83
N GLY A 194 -1.77 19.83 2.05
CA GLY A 194 -1.23 20.62 3.17
C GLY A 194 -2.30 21.06 4.18
N VAL A 195 -3.54 20.63 3.98
CA VAL A 195 -4.65 20.81 4.91
C VAL A 195 -5.17 19.42 5.25
N ALA A 196 -5.24 19.07 6.53
CA ALA A 196 -5.84 17.82 6.96
C ALA A 196 -7.27 17.74 6.40
N HIS A 197 -7.50 16.86 5.44
CA HIS A 197 -8.86 16.55 5.01
C HIS A 197 -9.51 15.74 6.14
N ALA A 198 -10.78 15.99 6.44
CA ALA A 198 -11.49 15.32 7.54
C ALA A 198 -11.46 13.78 7.42
N ASN A 199 -11.25 13.26 6.20
CA ASN A 199 -11.19 11.83 5.88
C ASN A 199 -9.77 11.26 5.67
N GLY A 200 -8.68 12.02 5.90
CA GLY A 200 -7.29 11.53 5.81
C GLY A 200 -6.40 12.24 4.77
N CYS A 201 -5.11 11.88 4.73
CA CYS A 201 -4.15 12.41 3.73
C CYS A 201 -4.37 11.77 2.34
N ILE A 202 -4.21 12.54 1.27
CA ILE A 202 -4.25 12.02 -0.11
C ILE A 202 -2.85 11.64 -0.56
N ARG A 203 -2.73 10.43 -1.12
CA ARG A 203 -1.46 9.79 -1.48
C ARG A 203 -1.45 9.29 -2.92
N SER A 204 -0.25 9.20 -3.49
CA SER A 204 -0.08 8.70 -4.86
C SER A 204 -0.04 7.17 -4.91
N MET A 205 -0.67 6.55 -5.93
CA MET A 205 -0.49 5.13 -6.26
C MET A 205 0.64 4.89 -7.26
N VAL A 206 1.09 5.93 -7.96
CA VAL A 206 2.06 5.86 -9.05
C VAL A 206 3.25 6.76 -8.77
N GLU A 207 4.40 6.43 -9.32
CA GLU A 207 5.53 7.37 -9.32
C GLU A 207 5.34 8.41 -10.42
N LYS A 208 5.46 9.69 -10.08
CA LYS A 208 5.29 10.79 -11.02
C LYS A 208 6.12 12.00 -10.62
N ASP A 209 6.69 12.66 -11.63
CA ASP A 209 7.24 14.01 -11.49
C ASP A 209 6.11 15.03 -11.64
N VAL A 210 6.00 15.92 -10.65
CA VAL A 210 4.90 16.86 -10.54
C VAL A 210 5.43 18.25 -10.27
N GLU A 211 5.08 19.20 -11.13
CA GLU A 211 5.42 20.61 -10.92
C GLU A 211 4.24 21.33 -10.26
N VAL A 212 4.47 21.92 -9.09
CA VAL A 212 3.48 22.76 -8.40
C VAL A 212 4.10 24.10 -8.09
N SER A 213 3.45 25.17 -8.55
CA SER A 213 3.93 26.56 -8.34
C SER A 213 5.41 26.75 -8.71
N ALA A 214 5.82 26.25 -9.89
CA ALA A 214 7.19 26.30 -10.41
C ALA A 214 8.24 25.52 -9.58
N THR A 215 7.81 24.64 -8.67
CA THR A 215 8.67 23.71 -7.93
C THR A 215 8.38 22.29 -8.39
N ALA A 216 9.42 21.58 -8.84
CA ALA A 216 9.32 20.18 -9.22
C ALA A 216 9.43 19.27 -7.98
N TYR A 217 8.48 18.36 -7.84
CA TYR A 217 8.42 17.32 -6.81
C TYR A 217 8.47 15.96 -7.49
N HIS A 218 9.25 15.04 -6.92
CA HIS A 218 9.24 13.63 -7.31
C HIS A 218 8.49 12.85 -6.25
N VAL A 219 7.37 12.22 -6.63
CA VAL A 219 6.46 11.54 -5.72
C VAL A 219 6.52 10.04 -5.98
N PHE A 220 6.79 9.23 -4.95
CA PHE A 220 6.71 7.77 -5.04
C PHE A 220 5.31 7.24 -4.66
N PRO A 221 4.98 5.99 -5.01
CA PRO A 221 3.78 5.33 -4.50
C PRO A 221 3.76 5.34 -2.96
N GLY A 222 2.70 5.90 -2.39
CA GLY A 222 2.49 6.01 -0.95
C GLY A 222 2.91 7.34 -0.33
N ASP A 223 3.59 8.18 -1.10
CA ASP A 223 3.91 9.54 -0.68
C ASP A 223 2.66 10.43 -0.72
N GLU A 224 2.66 11.42 0.17
CA GLU A 224 1.63 12.46 0.17
C GLU A 224 1.80 13.38 -1.03
N ILE A 225 0.69 13.73 -1.66
CA ILE A 225 0.71 14.56 -2.85
C ILE A 225 1.06 16.02 -2.48
N PRO A 226 1.98 16.70 -3.20
CA PRO A 226 2.40 18.07 -2.90
C PRO A 226 1.31 19.12 -3.07
N ALA A 227 1.18 20.01 -2.07
CA ALA A 227 0.21 21.11 -1.99
C ALA A 227 0.03 21.89 -3.30
N GLY A 228 -1.19 21.93 -3.84
CA GLY A 228 -1.57 22.58 -5.10
C GLY A 228 -1.61 21.68 -6.36
N ALA A 229 -1.33 20.38 -6.27
CA ALA A 229 -1.43 19.46 -7.41
C ALA A 229 -2.89 19.22 -7.85
N THR A 230 -3.16 19.20 -9.16
CA THR A 230 -4.52 18.95 -9.69
C THR A 230 -4.80 17.46 -9.85
N ILE A 231 -5.98 16.99 -9.43
CA ILE A 231 -6.39 15.57 -9.51
C ILE A 231 -7.65 15.50 -10.37
N LYS A 232 -7.48 15.28 -11.68
CA LYS A 232 -8.59 15.25 -12.64
C LYS A 232 -8.27 14.41 -13.86
N ALA A 233 -9.28 14.07 -14.66
CA ALA A 233 -9.03 13.49 -15.97
C ALA A 233 -8.18 14.47 -16.81
N GLY A 234 -7.00 14.03 -17.25
CA GLY A 234 -6.01 14.89 -17.93
C GLY A 234 -5.33 15.93 -17.03
N GLY A 235 -5.42 15.78 -15.71
CA GLY A 235 -4.77 16.62 -14.71
C GLY A 235 -3.31 16.23 -14.41
N THR A 236 -2.73 16.87 -13.40
CA THR A 236 -1.41 16.50 -12.88
C THR A 236 -1.39 15.05 -12.39
N PHE A 237 -2.45 14.61 -11.72
CA PHE A 237 -2.77 13.21 -11.45
C PHE A 237 -4.10 12.83 -12.10
N GLU A 238 -4.15 11.66 -12.71
CA GLU A 238 -5.41 11.12 -13.23
C GLU A 238 -6.24 10.46 -12.13
N LEU A 239 -7.56 10.38 -12.34
CA LEU A 239 -8.44 9.59 -11.50
C LEU A 239 -8.02 8.12 -11.58
N GLY A 240 -7.91 7.44 -10.44
CA GLY A 240 -7.36 6.10 -10.33
C GLY A 240 -5.85 6.04 -10.05
N GLU A 241 -5.11 7.16 -10.15
CA GLU A 241 -3.69 7.24 -9.80
C GLU A 241 -3.45 7.64 -8.34
N VAL A 242 -4.50 7.91 -7.57
CA VAL A 242 -4.44 8.46 -6.22
C VAL A 242 -5.46 7.81 -5.30
N TYR A 243 -5.17 7.78 -4.01
CA TYR A 243 -6.06 7.26 -2.99
C TYR A 243 -6.09 8.16 -1.76
N ILE A 244 -7.18 8.09 -1.01
CA ILE A 244 -7.28 8.72 0.30
C ILE A 244 -6.99 7.71 1.40
N GLU A 245 -6.10 8.07 2.33
CA GLU A 245 -5.75 7.23 3.46
C GLU A 245 -6.98 6.99 4.36
N LYS A 246 -7.22 5.73 4.70
CA LYS A 246 -8.39 5.31 5.49
C LYS A 246 -7.95 4.65 6.79
N ALA A 247 -8.23 5.33 7.91
CA ALA A 247 -7.83 4.88 9.24
C ALA A 247 -8.71 3.75 9.80
N ASP A 248 -9.84 3.47 9.16
CA ASP A 248 -10.84 2.44 9.46
C ASP A 248 -10.48 1.06 8.88
N VAL A 249 -9.52 0.98 7.95
CA VAL A 249 -9.09 -0.32 7.40
C VAL A 249 -8.21 -1.06 8.42
N ILE A 250 -8.68 -2.21 8.88
CA ILE A 250 -8.02 -3.06 9.89
C ILE A 250 -6.98 -3.97 9.22
N ALA A 251 -7.40 -4.70 8.19
CA ALA A 251 -6.57 -5.68 7.51
C ALA A 251 -7.09 -6.00 6.10
N LYS A 252 -6.21 -6.60 5.29
CA LYS A 252 -6.53 -7.23 4.01
C LYS A 252 -6.31 -8.73 4.13
N VAL A 253 -7.30 -9.53 3.77
CA VAL A 253 -7.20 -10.99 3.76
C VAL A 253 -7.20 -11.47 2.32
N LEU A 254 -6.10 -12.11 1.93
CA LEU A 254 -5.84 -12.53 0.56
C LEU A 254 -5.20 -13.92 0.54
N VAL A 255 -5.17 -14.60 -0.61
CA VAL A 255 -4.41 -15.85 -0.73
C VAL A 255 -2.92 -15.52 -0.87
N LYS A 256 -2.03 -16.37 -0.33
CA LYS A 256 -0.55 -16.28 -0.31
C LYS A 256 0.11 -16.16 -1.69
N LEU A 257 -0.67 -16.10 -2.76
CA LEU A 257 -0.27 -15.66 -4.08
C LEU A 257 -0.88 -14.27 -4.36
N PRO A 258 -0.26 -13.17 -3.90
CA PRO A 258 -0.79 -11.83 -4.12
C PRO A 258 0.04 -11.11 -5.21
N PRO A 259 -0.51 -10.02 -5.76
CA PRO A 259 -0.63 -9.59 -7.15
C PRO A 259 0.37 -10.10 -8.19
N PHE A 260 -0.12 -10.37 -9.40
CA PHE A 260 0.76 -10.69 -10.51
C PHE A 260 1.41 -9.44 -11.08
N MET A 261 2.73 -9.43 -11.02
CA MET A 261 3.55 -8.52 -11.78
C MET A 261 4.43 -9.35 -12.72
N SER A 262 4.07 -9.40 -14.00
CA SER A 262 5.03 -9.83 -15.02
C SER A 262 6.01 -8.67 -15.21
N ALA A 263 7.26 -8.91 -14.84
CA ALA A 263 8.33 -7.93 -14.98
C ALA A 263 9.48 -8.54 -15.77
N PHE A 264 10.14 -7.69 -16.56
CA PHE A 264 11.43 -8.02 -17.16
C PHE A 264 12.50 -7.10 -16.59
N GLU A 265 13.71 -7.63 -16.48
CA GLU A 265 14.89 -6.88 -16.09
C GLU A 265 16.00 -7.15 -17.10
N VAL A 266 16.57 -6.08 -17.64
CA VAL A 266 17.74 -6.16 -18.51
C VAL A 266 18.79 -5.20 -17.98
N GLY A 267 19.94 -5.75 -17.60
CA GLY A 267 21.16 -4.98 -17.39
C GLY A 267 21.91 -4.85 -18.71
N THR A 268 22.08 -3.63 -19.21
CA THR A 268 22.98 -3.37 -20.34
C THR A 268 24.13 -2.48 -19.87
N SER A 269 25.34 -2.76 -20.33
CA SER A 269 26.45 -1.81 -20.21
C SER A 269 26.87 -1.32 -21.58
N PHE A 270 27.15 -0.02 -21.69
CA PHE A 270 27.68 0.59 -22.90
C PHE A 270 29.04 1.19 -22.59
N PHE A 271 30.06 0.71 -23.28
CA PHE A 271 31.41 1.25 -23.17
C PHE A 271 31.63 2.31 -24.25
N ASN A 272 31.96 3.53 -23.84
CA ASN A 272 32.38 4.59 -24.77
C ASN A 272 33.91 4.60 -24.89
N PRO A 273 34.50 4.09 -25.98
CA PRO A 273 35.95 4.00 -26.12
C PRO A 273 36.64 5.36 -26.26
N ARG A 274 35.91 6.44 -26.63
CA ARG A 274 36.49 7.79 -26.73
C ARG A 274 36.61 8.50 -25.38
N SER A 275 35.72 8.17 -24.44
CA SER A 275 35.70 8.78 -23.11
C SER A 275 36.15 7.83 -22.00
N LEU A 276 36.39 6.55 -22.32
CA LEU A 276 36.75 5.49 -21.37
C LEU A 276 35.72 5.30 -20.23
N THR A 277 34.48 5.75 -20.45
CA THR A 277 33.36 5.65 -19.51
C THR A 277 32.52 4.42 -19.81
N GLU A 278 32.07 3.74 -18.76
CA GLU A 278 31.08 2.66 -18.86
C GLU A 278 29.76 3.15 -18.27
N ASN A 279 28.70 3.08 -19.08
CA ASN A 279 27.36 3.38 -18.62
C ASN A 279 26.64 2.08 -18.32
N HIS A 280 26.25 1.88 -17.07
CA HIS A 280 25.37 0.80 -16.65
C HIS A 280 23.92 1.29 -16.69
N TYR A 281 23.08 0.52 -17.36
CA TYR A 281 21.65 0.75 -17.40
C TYR A 281 20.93 -0.45 -16.83
N LEU A 282 20.13 -0.21 -15.78
CA LEU A 282 19.14 -1.15 -15.32
C LEU A 282 17.80 -0.76 -15.91
N THR A 283 17.35 -1.51 -16.90
CA THR A 283 16.03 -1.32 -17.51
C THR A 283 15.08 -2.35 -16.94
N PHE A 284 13.98 -1.88 -16.37
CA PHE A 284 12.91 -2.75 -15.90
C PHE A 284 11.54 -2.21 -16.33
N GLY A 285 10.65 -3.14 -16.61
CA GLY A 285 9.27 -2.87 -16.94
C GLY A 285 8.37 -3.87 -16.23
N HIS A 286 7.18 -3.43 -15.87
CA HIS A 286 6.16 -4.25 -15.25
C HIS A 286 4.81 -3.98 -15.94
N ASN A 287 3.92 -4.97 -15.94
CA ASN A 287 2.53 -4.72 -16.27
C ASN A 287 1.84 -3.91 -15.15
N THR A 288 0.68 -3.33 -15.42
CA THR A 288 -0.20 -2.80 -14.36
C THR A 288 -0.57 -3.93 -13.40
N LEU A 289 -0.45 -3.68 -12.10
CA LEU A 289 -0.81 -4.66 -11.08
C LEU A 289 -2.31 -4.95 -11.15
N GLU A 290 -2.67 -6.23 -11.18
CA GLU A 290 -4.04 -6.69 -11.05
C GLU A 290 -4.08 -7.85 -10.05
N TYR A 291 -5.15 -7.92 -9.27
CA TYR A 291 -5.41 -9.09 -8.44
C TYR A 291 -6.17 -10.13 -9.24
N LEU A 292 -6.02 -11.38 -8.87
CA LEU A 292 -6.78 -12.43 -9.50
C LEU A 292 -8.22 -12.44 -9.00
N LYS A 293 -9.16 -12.11 -9.88
CA LYS A 293 -10.62 -12.15 -9.63
C LYS A 293 -11.16 -13.51 -9.16
N ASN A 294 -10.39 -14.59 -9.34
CA ASN A 294 -10.71 -15.95 -8.88
C ASN A 294 -10.32 -16.21 -7.41
N TYR A 295 -9.54 -15.32 -6.79
CA TYR A 295 -9.07 -15.46 -5.42
C TYR A 295 -9.61 -14.32 -4.55
N PRO A 296 -9.75 -14.55 -3.24
CA PRO A 296 -10.31 -13.58 -2.32
C PRO A 296 -9.39 -12.37 -2.18
N PHE A 297 -9.99 -11.19 -2.23
CA PHE A 297 -9.36 -9.93 -1.90
C PHE A 297 -10.24 -9.17 -0.89
N ILE A 298 -10.22 -9.63 0.35
CA ILE A 298 -11.17 -9.18 1.38
C ILE A 298 -10.59 -7.99 2.14
N THR A 299 -11.41 -6.97 2.33
CA THR A 299 -11.08 -5.80 3.15
C THR A 299 -11.87 -5.84 4.45
N VAL A 300 -11.17 -5.87 5.56
CA VAL A 300 -11.76 -5.80 6.90
C VAL A 300 -11.71 -4.36 7.38
N LYS A 301 -12.88 -3.76 7.65
CA LYS A 301 -13.03 -2.37 8.08
C LYS A 301 -13.66 -2.31 9.48
N ALA A 302 -13.26 -1.31 10.26
CA ALA A 302 -13.96 -0.89 11.46
C ALA A 302 -15.18 -0.07 11.05
N ALA A 303 -16.37 -0.46 11.53
CA ALA A 303 -17.63 0.24 11.32
C ALA A 303 -18.10 0.95 12.59
#